data_AF-A0A401WBW3-F1
#
_entry.id   AF-A0A401WBW3-F1
#
_cell.length_a   1.000
_cell.length_b   1.000
_cell.length_c   1.000
_cell.angle_alpha   90.00
_cell.angle_beta   90.00
_cell.angle_gamma   90.00
#
_symmetry.space_group_name_H-M   'P 1'
#
loop_
_entity.id
_entity.type
_entity.pdbx_description
1 polymer ?
#
loop_
_entity_poly.entity_id
_entity_poly.type
_entity_poly.pdbx_seq_one_letter_code
_entity_poly.pdbx_strand_id
1 'polypeptide(L)'
;MAALPLLPGHRHHPLTCTTTDHTRSDCHGRFRPSHPPCRCGGLPGEVPAINPDIASAGRRAVLERAARLGRLSETDRDAIRIVQGPQFPRWLDQVTATGGCANPIHLAGATTVRDAATGEILHHYDTRCEPGERLLVRCRNRRARVCAPCSHIHAGDTFHLVRAGLVGGKSVPADVRHHPRLFVTLTAPSFGPVHRATTDGARCSPRRDAQHCEHGHLLGCPAVHAELDPLVGQPLCPACYDYTGHVLWHAQAGRLWKAFTDNLHNHLAARIGLTRTGLRRTVRICHAKIAELQRRAAVHLHAVLRLDSADGRAVAPPAWGIADLLVSVIHSAARAVCLSSPYSQAVGQYELRWGAQLDARPLEACDTTDGPDADAVAAYVAKYVTKGAADTLAGADHRLKSIREIDAIPATAHSRTLMRTTWRLGGLPEYASLNLRSWTHTLGFRGHILTKSRTYSTTYSALREARAKHRSSISQSAAADNAITARDWRYLGSGHTPGGALITAGIAQDAARNLVIAREELTSRKGEGT
;
A
#
# COMPACT_ATOMS: atom_id res chain seq x y z
N MET A 1 -11.60 20.82 -23.04
CA MET A 1 -12.04 19.45 -22.69
C MET A 1 -10.81 18.55 -22.60
N ALA A 2 -10.37 18.20 -21.39
CA ALA A 2 -9.36 17.18 -21.16
C ALA A 2 -9.98 16.15 -20.21
N ALA A 3 -10.31 14.97 -20.76
CA ALA A 3 -10.89 13.86 -20.02
C ALA A 3 -9.96 13.44 -18.86
N LEU A 4 -10.55 12.91 -17.78
CA LEU A 4 -9.78 12.10 -16.82
C LEU A 4 -8.99 11.05 -17.62
N PRO A 5 -7.69 10.81 -17.32
CA PRO A 5 -6.89 9.89 -18.11
C PRO A 5 -7.52 8.50 -18.14
N LEU A 6 -7.79 8.03 -19.36
CA LEU A 6 -8.37 6.72 -19.69
C LEU A 6 -7.50 5.59 -19.11
N LEU A 7 -8.16 4.56 -18.60
CA LEU A 7 -7.55 3.39 -17.98
C LEU A 7 -7.05 2.42 -19.07
N PRO A 8 -5.77 2.01 -19.09
CA PRO A 8 -5.33 0.92 -19.96
C PRO A 8 -5.80 -0.44 -19.43
N GLY A 9 -6.44 -1.21 -20.30
CA GLY A 9 -6.83 -2.59 -20.07
C GLY A 9 -5.63 -3.53 -19.98
N HIS A 10 -5.69 -4.47 -19.04
CA HIS A 10 -4.67 -5.51 -18.86
C HIS A 10 -4.72 -6.49 -20.05
N ARG A 11 -3.61 -6.63 -20.77
CA ARG A 11 -3.32 -7.83 -21.57
C ARG A 11 -2.17 -8.61 -20.95
N HIS A 12 -2.41 -9.90 -20.78
CA HIS A 12 -1.48 -10.90 -20.26
C HIS A 12 -0.33 -11.12 -21.24
N HIS A 13 0.90 -11.25 -20.73
CA HIS A 13 1.95 -12.01 -21.40
C HIS A 13 2.81 -12.81 -20.42
N PRO A 14 3.30 -13.99 -20.85
CA PRO A 14 3.92 -15.00 -20.02
C PRO A 14 5.39 -14.70 -19.73
N LEU A 15 5.85 -15.05 -18.54
CA LEU A 15 7.26 -14.98 -18.13
C LEU A 15 7.98 -16.24 -18.61
N THR A 16 8.93 -16.10 -19.52
CA THR A 16 10.00 -17.08 -19.77
C THR A 16 11.20 -16.73 -18.90
N CYS A 17 11.69 -17.71 -18.13
CA CYS A 17 12.81 -17.57 -17.21
C CYS A 17 14.03 -18.25 -17.83
N THR A 18 15.09 -17.49 -18.10
CA THR A 18 16.41 -18.01 -18.49
C THR A 18 17.31 -18.04 -17.26
N THR A 19 17.72 -19.24 -16.87
CA THR A 19 18.67 -19.54 -15.80
C THR A 19 20.10 -19.22 -16.23
N THR A 20 20.86 -18.57 -15.35
CA THR A 20 22.32 -18.48 -15.43
C THR A 20 22.96 -19.08 -14.18
N ASP A 21 23.93 -19.95 -14.43
CA ASP A 21 24.76 -20.71 -13.49
C ASP A 21 25.57 -19.82 -12.54
N HIS A 22 25.63 -20.21 -11.26
CA HIS A 22 26.80 -19.93 -10.42
C HIS A 22 27.07 -21.08 -9.44
N THR A 23 28.27 -21.64 -9.58
CA THR A 23 28.91 -22.69 -8.79
C THR A 23 29.58 -22.12 -7.53
N ARG A 24 29.56 -22.91 -6.43
CA ARG A 24 30.46 -22.94 -5.23
C ARG A 24 29.64 -23.31 -3.99
N SER A 25 30.13 -24.01 -2.97
CA SER A 25 31.32 -24.83 -2.68
C SER A 25 31.00 -25.45 -1.32
N ASP A 26 31.24 -26.74 -1.15
CA ASP A 26 31.08 -27.46 0.11
C ASP A 26 32.05 -26.98 1.19
N CYS A 27 31.61 -27.05 2.46
CA CYS A 27 32.48 -27.21 3.63
C CYS A 27 31.71 -27.97 4.74
N HIS A 28 32.26 -29.14 5.10
CA HIS A 28 31.81 -30.04 6.14
C HIS A 28 31.99 -29.50 7.57
N GLY A 29 31.16 -29.97 8.51
CA GLY A 29 31.43 -29.86 9.95
C GLY A 29 30.43 -30.66 10.79
N ARG A 30 30.76 -31.91 11.13
CA ARG A 30 29.97 -32.79 11.99
C ARG A 30 30.18 -32.41 13.47
N PHE A 31 29.09 -32.32 14.23
CA PHE A 31 29.10 -32.42 15.70
C PHE A 31 27.94 -33.32 16.15
N ARG A 32 28.25 -34.37 16.90
CA ARG A 32 27.30 -35.20 17.67
C ARG A 32 27.73 -35.15 19.14
N PRO A 33 26.78 -35.00 20.08
CA PRO A 33 26.97 -35.49 21.44
C PRO A 33 26.06 -36.70 21.73
N SER A 34 26.61 -37.57 22.55
CA SER A 34 26.14 -38.85 23.08
C SER A 34 25.35 -38.69 24.38
N HIS A 35 24.31 -39.51 24.61
CA HIS A 35 23.92 -40.12 25.90
C HIS A 35 22.81 -41.20 25.70
N PRO A 36 22.61 -42.14 26.66
CA PRO A 36 22.26 -43.55 26.40
C PRO A 36 20.75 -43.86 26.56
N PRO A 37 20.24 -45.03 26.10
CA PRO A 37 18.90 -45.48 26.45
C PRO A 37 18.90 -46.52 27.59
N CYS A 38 17.89 -46.35 28.45
CA CYS A 38 17.51 -47.19 29.57
C CYS A 38 17.11 -48.61 29.15
N ARG A 39 17.37 -49.57 30.06
CA ARG A 39 16.86 -50.95 30.03
C ARG A 39 15.40 -51.00 30.50
N CYS A 40 14.54 -51.61 29.70
CA CYS A 40 13.35 -52.32 30.19
C CYS A 40 13.15 -53.55 29.29
N GLY A 41 13.18 -54.73 29.90
CA GLY A 41 13.09 -56.02 29.24
C GLY A 41 11.64 -56.43 28.96
N GLY A 42 11.45 -57.11 27.84
CA GLY A 42 10.26 -57.88 27.49
C GLY A 42 10.69 -59.16 26.77
N LEU A 43 10.05 -60.27 27.11
CA LEU A 43 10.32 -61.65 26.65
C LEU A 43 10.08 -61.82 25.13
N PRO A 44 10.73 -62.83 24.48
CA PRO A 44 10.77 -62.94 23.03
C PRO A 44 9.45 -63.49 22.47
N GLY A 45 8.70 -62.64 21.76
CA GLY A 45 7.65 -63.07 20.84
C GLY A 45 8.26 -63.46 19.50
N GLU A 46 7.76 -64.55 18.93
CA GLU A 46 8.17 -65.11 17.63
C GLU A 46 8.28 -64.04 16.54
N VAL A 47 9.45 -63.96 15.92
CA VAL A 47 9.71 -63.09 14.76
C VAL A 47 9.09 -63.77 13.54
N PRO A 48 8.08 -63.18 12.86
CA PRO A 48 7.68 -63.69 11.57
C PRO A 48 8.84 -63.49 10.61
N ALA A 49 9.28 -64.56 9.94
CA ALA A 49 10.32 -64.50 8.93
C ALA A 49 9.95 -63.45 7.87
N ILE A 50 10.60 -62.29 7.91
CA ILE A 50 10.46 -61.25 6.91
C ILE A 50 11.07 -61.82 5.63
N ASN A 51 10.21 -62.18 4.68
CA ASN A 51 10.62 -62.62 3.36
C ASN A 51 11.52 -61.52 2.73
N PRO A 52 12.81 -61.78 2.47
CA PRO A 52 13.78 -60.76 2.08
C PRO A 52 13.44 -60.07 0.74
N ASP A 53 12.68 -60.73 -0.13
CA ASP A 53 12.25 -60.18 -1.42
C ASP A 53 11.12 -59.15 -1.33
N ILE A 54 10.22 -59.26 -0.34
CA ILE A 54 9.18 -58.24 -0.07
C ILE A 54 9.83 -57.00 0.56
N ALA A 55 10.84 -57.19 1.40
CA ALA A 55 11.62 -56.11 2.02
C ALA A 55 12.61 -55.43 1.05
N SER A 56 13.07 -56.13 -0.01
CA SER A 56 13.97 -55.57 -1.03
C SER A 56 13.20 -54.73 -2.06
N ALA A 57 12.02 -55.19 -2.50
CA ALA A 57 11.12 -54.44 -3.37
C ALA A 57 10.60 -53.16 -2.69
N GLY A 58 10.22 -53.24 -1.41
CA GLY A 58 9.83 -52.08 -0.61
C GLY A 58 10.97 -51.07 -0.42
N ARG A 59 12.19 -51.54 -0.13
CA ARG A 59 13.38 -50.66 -0.05
C ARG A 59 13.72 -50.03 -1.40
N ARG A 60 13.64 -50.78 -2.50
CA ARG A 60 13.89 -50.28 -3.85
C ARG A 60 12.86 -49.23 -4.27
N ALA A 61 11.58 -49.45 -3.97
CA ALA A 61 10.52 -48.46 -4.21
C ALA A 61 10.73 -47.17 -3.38
N VAL A 62 11.16 -47.29 -2.12
CA VAL A 62 11.51 -46.13 -1.28
C VAL A 62 12.73 -45.37 -1.81
N LEU A 63 13.77 -46.08 -2.26
CA LEU A 63 14.97 -45.48 -2.86
C LEU A 63 14.67 -44.82 -4.21
N GLU A 64 13.86 -45.45 -5.06
CA GLU A 64 13.42 -44.86 -6.33
C GLU A 64 12.50 -43.65 -6.11
N ARG A 65 11.66 -43.65 -5.08
CA ARG A 65 10.88 -42.48 -4.66
C ARG A 65 11.79 -41.36 -4.16
N ALA A 66 12.80 -41.66 -3.35
CA ALA A 66 13.78 -40.69 -2.88
C ALA A 66 14.60 -40.10 -4.06
N ALA A 67 15.03 -40.93 -5.01
CA ALA A 67 15.74 -40.51 -6.21
C ALA A 67 14.87 -39.71 -7.19
N ARG A 68 13.56 -39.96 -7.24
CA ARG A 68 12.59 -39.13 -7.97
C ARG A 68 12.40 -37.78 -7.30
N LEU A 69 12.21 -37.75 -5.98
CA LEU A 69 12.09 -36.50 -5.22
C LEU A 69 13.37 -35.66 -5.31
N GLY A 70 14.55 -36.29 -5.27
CA GLY A 70 15.84 -35.59 -5.39
C GLY A 70 16.07 -34.89 -6.75
N ARG A 71 15.31 -35.24 -7.79
CA ARG A 71 15.34 -34.59 -9.11
C ARG A 71 14.40 -33.39 -9.22
N LEU A 72 13.54 -33.16 -8.23
CA LEU A 72 12.60 -32.05 -8.21
C LEU A 72 13.26 -30.77 -7.64
N SER A 73 12.71 -29.61 -8.03
CA SER A 73 13.13 -28.33 -7.45
C SER A 73 12.94 -28.31 -5.93
N GLU A 74 13.64 -27.42 -5.22
CA GLU A 74 13.43 -27.22 -3.78
C GLU A 74 11.95 -26.89 -3.47
N THR A 75 11.34 -26.05 -4.29
CA THR A 75 9.93 -25.66 -4.19
C THR A 75 9.00 -26.86 -4.29
N ASP A 76 9.20 -27.74 -5.28
CA ASP A 76 8.33 -28.91 -5.49
C ASP A 76 8.51 -29.95 -4.39
N ARG A 77 9.75 -30.19 -3.95
CA ARG A 77 10.03 -31.06 -2.80
C ARG A 77 9.35 -30.56 -1.54
N ASP A 78 9.44 -29.25 -1.29
CA ASP A 78 8.80 -28.62 -0.13
C ASP A 78 7.27 -28.68 -0.21
N ALA A 79 6.69 -28.43 -1.39
CA ALA A 79 5.24 -28.53 -1.59
C ALA A 79 4.74 -29.95 -1.34
N ILE A 80 5.43 -30.96 -1.89
CA ILE A 80 5.10 -32.38 -1.64
C ILE A 80 5.21 -32.72 -0.16
N ARG A 81 6.25 -32.23 0.53
CA ARG A 81 6.43 -32.42 1.98
C ARG A 81 5.27 -31.82 2.77
N ILE A 82 4.81 -30.63 2.42
CA ILE A 82 3.67 -29.96 3.06
C ILE A 82 2.40 -30.78 2.85
N VAL A 83 2.10 -31.18 1.61
CA VAL A 83 0.89 -31.92 1.25
C VAL A 83 0.83 -33.31 1.90
N GLN A 84 1.99 -33.97 2.06
CA GLN A 84 2.09 -35.27 2.72
C GLN A 84 2.10 -35.17 4.25
N GLY A 85 2.11 -33.96 4.82
CA GLY A 85 2.13 -33.74 6.27
C GLY A 85 0.79 -34.10 6.93
N PRO A 86 0.80 -34.69 8.14
CA PRO A 86 -0.43 -35.11 8.82
C PRO A 86 -1.37 -33.94 9.18
N GLN A 87 -0.83 -32.73 9.35
CA GLN A 87 -1.60 -31.53 9.64
C GLN A 87 -1.91 -30.68 8.39
N PHE A 88 -1.73 -31.23 7.18
CA PHE A 88 -1.97 -30.51 5.92
C PHE A 88 -3.38 -29.89 5.81
N PRO A 89 -4.48 -30.61 6.14
CA PRO A 89 -5.82 -30.01 6.06
C PRO A 89 -5.94 -28.75 6.93
N ARG A 90 -5.44 -28.83 8.17
CA ARG A 90 -5.45 -27.68 9.09
C ARG A 90 -4.56 -26.54 8.62
N TRP A 91 -3.40 -26.86 8.05
CA TRP A 91 -2.52 -25.86 7.45
C TRP A 91 -3.20 -25.15 6.27
N LEU A 92 -3.88 -25.91 5.42
CA LEU A 92 -4.62 -25.39 4.28
C LEU A 92 -5.77 -24.47 4.74
N ASP A 93 -6.50 -24.84 5.80
CA ASP A 93 -7.53 -23.98 6.40
C ASP A 93 -6.94 -22.65 6.89
N GLN A 94 -5.80 -22.68 7.58
CA GLN A 94 -5.14 -21.46 8.05
C GLN A 94 -4.75 -20.56 6.87
N VAL A 95 -4.10 -21.11 5.84
CA VAL A 95 -3.69 -20.34 4.65
C VAL A 95 -4.91 -19.78 3.92
N THR A 96 -5.97 -20.56 3.76
CA THR A 96 -7.23 -20.16 3.13
C THR A 96 -7.94 -19.07 3.95
N ALA A 97 -7.92 -19.14 5.28
CA ALA A 97 -8.45 -18.08 6.15
C ALA A 97 -7.69 -16.75 5.99
N THR A 98 -6.38 -16.80 5.68
CA THR A 98 -5.62 -15.62 5.27
C THR A 98 -5.96 -15.13 3.85
N GLY A 99 -6.82 -15.85 3.12
CA GLY A 99 -7.21 -15.65 1.72
C GLY A 99 -6.02 -15.48 0.80
N GLY A 100 -5.05 -16.40 0.91
CA GLY A 100 -3.87 -16.43 0.06
C GLY A 100 -2.83 -15.36 0.38
N CYS A 101 -2.69 -14.95 1.65
CA CYS A 101 -1.70 -13.92 1.99
C CYS A 101 -0.29 -14.37 1.61
N ALA A 102 0.41 -13.60 0.77
CA ALA A 102 1.74 -13.95 0.25
C ALA A 102 2.85 -13.93 1.31
N ASN A 103 2.68 -13.16 2.39
CA ASN A 103 3.69 -13.02 3.44
C ASN A 103 3.03 -12.99 4.84
N PRO A 104 2.32 -14.04 5.27
CA PRO A 104 1.54 -14.03 6.50
C PRO A 104 2.44 -13.81 7.71
N ILE A 105 1.86 -13.27 8.79
CA ILE A 105 2.54 -13.12 10.08
C ILE A 105 2.27 -14.38 10.90
N HIS A 106 3.31 -14.90 11.53
CA HIS A 106 3.26 -16.07 12.41
C HIS A 106 3.12 -15.61 13.85
N LEU A 107 2.06 -16.05 14.51
CA LEU A 107 1.83 -15.79 15.92
C LEU A 107 1.77 -17.11 16.68
N ALA A 108 2.36 -17.16 17.88
CA ALA A 108 2.14 -18.23 18.84
C ALA A 108 1.54 -17.68 20.12
N GLY A 109 0.69 -18.47 20.76
CA GLY A 109 0.03 -18.10 22.00
C GLY A 109 -1.43 -18.53 22.02
N ALA A 110 -2.23 -17.82 22.81
CA ALA A 110 -3.60 -18.22 23.11
C ALA A 110 -4.56 -17.03 23.23
N THR A 111 -5.84 -17.32 23.06
CA THR A 111 -6.94 -16.39 23.37
C THR A 111 -7.97 -17.11 24.19
N THR A 112 -8.33 -16.52 25.33
CA THR A 112 -9.38 -17.02 26.22
C THR A 112 -10.46 -15.96 26.34
N VAL A 113 -11.69 -16.33 26.01
CA VAL A 113 -12.90 -15.53 26.18
C VAL A 113 -13.60 -16.06 27.42
N ARG A 114 -13.92 -15.17 28.36
CA ARG A 114 -14.62 -15.47 29.60
C ARG A 114 -15.88 -14.64 29.72
N ASP A 115 -16.92 -15.17 30.36
CA ASP A 115 -18.04 -14.35 30.79
C ASP A 115 -17.58 -13.37 31.88
N ALA A 116 -17.96 -12.09 31.77
CA ALA A 116 -17.50 -11.06 32.71
C ALA A 116 -18.14 -11.18 34.10
N ALA A 117 -19.35 -11.73 34.19
CA ALA A 117 -20.08 -11.84 35.44
C ALA A 117 -19.71 -13.12 36.20
N THR A 118 -19.56 -14.25 35.50
CA THR A 118 -19.30 -15.55 36.12
C THR A 118 -17.83 -15.97 36.09
N GLY A 119 -17.03 -15.40 35.19
CA GLY A 119 -15.64 -15.80 34.95
C GLY A 119 -15.48 -17.12 34.17
N GLU A 120 -16.60 -17.75 33.77
CA GLU A 120 -16.64 -18.99 32.99
C GLU A 120 -15.91 -18.82 31.66
N ILE A 121 -15.13 -19.83 31.24
CA ILE A 121 -14.45 -19.81 29.95
C ILE A 121 -15.44 -20.18 28.85
N LEU A 122 -15.86 -19.18 28.09
CA LEU A 122 -16.76 -19.36 26.94
C LEU A 122 -16.03 -19.95 25.73
N HIS A 123 -14.76 -19.58 25.54
CA HIS A 123 -13.95 -20.07 24.42
C HIS A 123 -12.46 -19.99 24.75
N HIS A 124 -11.70 -21.01 24.40
CA HIS A 124 -10.25 -21.01 24.49
C HIS A 124 -9.63 -21.53 23.20
N TYR A 125 -8.65 -20.79 22.67
CA TYR A 125 -7.88 -21.14 21.50
C TYR A 125 -6.39 -21.03 21.81
N ASP A 126 -5.59 -21.99 21.33
CA ASP A 126 -4.16 -22.10 21.59
C ASP A 126 -3.45 -22.71 20.38
N THR A 127 -2.23 -22.24 20.08
CA THR A 127 -1.46 -22.70 18.91
C THR A 127 -0.66 -23.99 19.11
N ARG A 128 -0.60 -24.57 20.32
CA ARG A 128 0.18 -25.81 20.60
C ARG A 128 -0.13 -26.98 19.67
N CYS A 129 -1.37 -27.10 19.22
CA CYS A 129 -1.80 -28.18 18.32
C CYS A 129 -1.89 -27.74 16.85
N GLU A 130 -1.47 -26.52 16.53
CA GLU A 130 -1.52 -25.98 15.17
C GLU A 130 -0.28 -26.36 14.33
N PRO A 131 -0.39 -26.37 13.00
CA PRO A 131 0.73 -26.52 12.07
C PRO A 131 1.92 -25.60 12.37
N GLY A 132 2.99 -26.20 12.91
CA GLY A 132 4.20 -25.47 13.31
C GLY A 132 4.01 -24.62 14.56
N GLU A 133 3.09 -25.01 15.44
CA GLU A 133 2.76 -24.38 16.72
C GLU A 133 2.40 -22.90 16.61
N ARG A 134 1.80 -22.53 15.48
CA ARG A 134 1.56 -21.12 15.10
C ARG A 134 0.24 -20.93 14.38
N LEU A 135 -0.29 -19.73 14.53
CA LEU A 135 -1.40 -19.17 13.78
C LEU A 135 -0.87 -18.25 12.68
N LEU A 136 -1.36 -18.45 11.45
CA LEU A 136 -1.13 -17.54 10.34
C LEU A 136 -2.17 -16.41 10.32
N VAL A 137 -1.72 -15.16 10.36
CA VAL A 137 -2.58 -13.99 10.15
C VAL A 137 -2.13 -13.16 8.96
N ARG A 138 -3.07 -12.47 8.32
CA ARG A 138 -2.79 -11.60 7.17
C ARG A 138 -1.74 -10.54 7.50
N CYS A 139 -0.81 -10.30 6.58
CA CYS A 139 0.24 -9.28 6.71
C CYS A 139 -0.28 -7.84 6.74
N ARG A 140 -1.50 -7.61 6.22
CA ARG A 140 -2.13 -6.29 6.08
C ARG A 140 -1.26 -5.29 5.30
N ASN A 141 -0.33 -5.78 4.48
CA ASN A 141 0.48 -4.94 3.62
C ASN A 141 -0.40 -4.38 2.49
N ARG A 142 -0.39 -3.06 2.34
CA ARG A 142 -1.20 -2.34 1.33
C ARG A 142 -0.65 -2.43 -0.09
N ARG A 143 0.52 -3.04 -0.31
CA ARG A 143 1.27 -2.98 -1.56
C ARG A 143 1.00 -4.22 -2.39
N ALA A 144 0.48 -4.04 -3.59
CA ALA A 144 0.12 -5.16 -4.46
C ALA A 144 1.33 -6.04 -4.81
N ARG A 145 2.50 -5.42 -5.05
CA ARG A 145 3.76 -6.13 -5.34
C ARG A 145 4.25 -7.01 -4.18
N VAL A 146 3.97 -6.63 -2.93
CA VAL A 146 4.39 -7.41 -1.76
C VAL A 146 3.34 -8.44 -1.37
N CYS A 147 2.05 -8.08 -1.42
CA CYS A 147 0.95 -9.01 -1.19
C CYS A 147 -0.32 -8.51 -1.86
N ALA A 148 -0.59 -8.99 -3.08
CA ALA A 148 -1.79 -8.63 -3.85
C ALA A 148 -3.10 -8.88 -3.08
N PRO A 149 -3.31 -10.03 -2.40
CA PRO A 149 -4.55 -10.28 -1.68
C PRO A 149 -4.81 -9.35 -0.49
N CYS A 150 -3.78 -8.99 0.29
CA CYS A 150 -3.95 -8.02 1.38
C CYS A 150 -4.10 -6.59 0.86
N SER A 151 -3.38 -6.25 -0.19
CA SER A 151 -3.48 -4.97 -0.88
C SER A 151 -4.89 -4.74 -1.42
N HIS A 152 -5.51 -5.77 -2.01
CA HIS A 152 -6.89 -5.69 -2.53
C HIS A 152 -7.89 -5.34 -1.43
N ILE A 153 -7.83 -6.02 -0.27
CA ILE A 153 -8.69 -5.68 0.87
C ILE A 153 -8.47 -4.25 1.34
N HIS A 154 -7.20 -3.82 1.41
CA HIS A 154 -6.88 -2.46 1.80
C HIS A 154 -7.41 -1.42 0.80
N ALA A 155 -7.39 -1.73 -0.50
CA ALA A 155 -8.03 -0.90 -1.53
C ALA A 155 -9.54 -0.80 -1.31
N GLY A 156 -10.21 -1.92 -1.04
CA GLY A 156 -11.64 -1.94 -0.74
C GLY A 156 -11.99 -1.16 0.53
N ASP A 157 -11.18 -1.27 1.58
CA ASP A 157 -11.35 -0.46 2.80
C ASP A 157 -11.18 1.04 2.51
N THR A 158 -10.20 1.38 1.67
CA THR A 158 -9.98 2.77 1.23
C THR A 158 -11.16 3.29 0.42
N PHE A 159 -11.67 2.49 -0.52
CA PHE A 159 -12.83 2.81 -1.32
C PHE A 159 -14.02 3.15 -0.41
N HIS A 160 -14.35 2.27 0.54
CA HIS A 160 -15.44 2.51 1.48
C HIS A 160 -15.20 3.71 2.40
N LEU A 161 -13.96 3.95 2.81
CA LEU A 161 -13.60 5.11 3.63
C LEU A 161 -13.80 6.43 2.88
N VAL A 162 -13.41 6.50 1.60
CA VAL A 162 -13.60 7.70 0.77
C VAL A 162 -15.06 7.86 0.39
N ARG A 163 -15.70 6.79 -0.08
CA ARG A 163 -17.12 6.76 -0.45
C ARG A 163 -18.02 7.18 0.70
N ALA A 164 -17.80 6.69 1.92
CA ALA A 164 -18.59 7.09 3.08
C ALA A 164 -18.49 8.60 3.37
N GLY A 165 -17.34 9.22 3.07
CA GLY A 165 -17.18 10.68 3.15
C GLY A 165 -17.81 11.45 1.99
N LEU A 166 -18.20 10.80 0.91
CA LEU A 166 -18.83 11.44 -0.25
C LEU A 166 -20.34 11.27 -0.24
N VAL A 167 -20.85 10.10 0.13
CA VAL A 167 -22.28 9.76 0.03
C VAL A 167 -22.93 9.36 1.35
N GLY A 168 -22.16 9.37 2.45
CA GLY A 168 -22.63 8.93 3.76
C GLY A 168 -22.60 7.40 3.94
N GLY A 169 -23.21 6.94 5.02
CA GLY A 169 -23.21 5.53 5.45
C GLY A 169 -22.00 5.14 6.30
N LYS A 170 -22.01 3.91 6.84
CA LYS A 170 -20.95 3.38 7.72
C LYS A 170 -20.57 4.37 8.85
N SER A 171 -21.58 4.85 9.59
CA SER A 171 -21.51 5.87 10.64
C SER A 171 -21.33 7.33 10.19
N VAL A 172 -21.42 7.61 8.88
CA VAL A 172 -21.44 8.99 8.35
C VAL A 172 -22.88 9.35 7.96
N PRO A 173 -23.39 10.56 8.31
CA PRO A 173 -24.72 11.01 7.89
C PRO A 173 -24.90 10.99 6.37
N ALA A 174 -26.11 10.68 5.90
CA ALA A 174 -26.41 10.65 4.46
C ALA A 174 -26.28 12.04 3.80
N ASP A 175 -26.60 13.10 4.56
CA ASP A 175 -26.65 14.47 4.07
C ASP A 175 -25.30 15.00 3.53
N VAL A 176 -24.18 14.36 3.89
CA VAL A 176 -22.85 14.72 3.35
C VAL A 176 -22.81 14.67 1.82
N ARG A 177 -23.71 13.89 1.18
CA ARG A 177 -23.86 13.84 -0.27
C ARG A 177 -24.25 15.16 -0.92
N HIS A 178 -24.83 16.08 -0.14
CA HIS A 178 -25.25 17.41 -0.59
C HIS A 178 -24.26 18.51 -0.18
N HIS A 179 -23.20 18.17 0.57
CA HIS A 179 -22.22 19.16 1.01
C HIS A 179 -21.31 19.60 -0.14
N PRO A 180 -20.92 20.88 -0.20
CA PRO A 180 -19.98 21.37 -1.19
C PRO A 180 -18.63 20.66 -1.08
N ARG A 181 -18.12 20.22 -2.23
CA ARG A 181 -16.92 19.40 -2.30
C ARG A 181 -16.11 19.65 -3.55
N LEU A 182 -14.80 19.52 -3.42
CA LEU A 182 -13.84 19.74 -4.49
C LEU A 182 -12.84 18.60 -4.52
N PHE A 183 -12.48 18.19 -5.72
CA PHE A 183 -11.29 17.42 -5.96
C PHE A 183 -10.14 18.38 -6.27
N VAL A 184 -9.10 18.34 -5.45
CA VAL A 184 -7.96 19.27 -5.51
C VAL A 184 -6.69 18.48 -5.74
N THR A 185 -5.86 18.93 -6.68
CA THR A 185 -4.52 18.42 -6.93
C THR A 185 -3.50 19.53 -6.66
N LEU A 186 -2.66 19.33 -5.65
CA LEU A 186 -1.51 20.18 -5.35
C LEU A 186 -0.23 19.48 -5.81
N THR A 187 0.52 20.11 -6.69
CA THR A 187 1.72 19.48 -7.28
C THR A 187 3.00 20.00 -6.66
N ALA A 188 4.05 19.17 -6.69
CA ALA A 188 5.41 19.63 -6.43
C ALA A 188 5.91 20.53 -7.59
N PRO A 189 6.85 21.45 -7.32
CA PRO A 189 7.62 22.13 -8.36
C PRO A 189 8.26 21.16 -9.37
N SER A 190 8.76 21.69 -10.49
CA SER A 190 9.40 20.86 -11.51
C SER A 190 10.76 20.31 -11.07
N PHE A 191 11.52 21.08 -10.28
CA PHE A 191 12.94 20.89 -9.90
C PHE A 191 13.93 20.81 -11.08
N GLY A 192 13.45 20.60 -12.31
CA GLY A 192 14.21 20.64 -13.54
C GLY A 192 13.37 20.08 -14.69
N PRO A 193 13.83 20.19 -15.94
CA PRO A 193 13.17 19.57 -17.08
C PRO A 193 13.37 18.05 -17.06
N VAL A 194 12.30 17.30 -17.33
CA VAL A 194 12.29 15.83 -17.35
C VAL A 194 11.69 15.31 -18.66
N HIS A 195 12.04 14.08 -19.02
CA HIS A 195 11.33 13.36 -20.08
C HIS A 195 9.88 13.10 -19.66
N ARG A 196 8.94 13.24 -20.60
CA ARG A 196 7.51 12.95 -20.38
C ARG A 196 6.96 12.10 -21.53
N ALA A 197 6.09 11.16 -21.18
CA ALA A 197 5.17 10.56 -22.14
C ALA A 197 3.94 11.46 -22.25
N THR A 198 3.41 11.59 -23.46
CA THR A 198 2.16 12.31 -23.72
C THR A 198 1.15 11.32 -24.29
N THR A 199 -0.10 11.43 -23.87
CA THR A 199 -1.19 10.53 -24.29
C THR A 199 -1.46 10.55 -25.80
N ASP A 200 -1.15 11.66 -26.46
CA ASP A 200 -1.56 11.90 -27.85
C ASP A 200 -0.43 11.57 -28.84
N GLY A 201 0.60 10.81 -28.42
CA GLY A 201 1.78 10.52 -29.24
C GLY A 201 2.63 11.77 -29.56
N ALA A 202 2.41 12.87 -28.84
CA ALA A 202 3.17 14.09 -29.02
C ALA A 202 4.64 13.96 -28.57
N ARG A 203 5.46 14.91 -29.03
CA ARG A 203 6.88 14.95 -28.68
C ARG A 203 7.05 15.22 -27.18
N CYS A 204 8.06 14.57 -26.60
CA CYS A 204 8.40 14.59 -25.19
C CYS A 204 8.53 16.03 -24.68
N SER A 205 9.46 16.82 -25.17
CA SER A 205 9.63 18.21 -24.76
C SER A 205 10.18 19.02 -25.94
N PRO A 206 9.34 19.29 -26.96
CA PRO A 206 9.79 20.01 -28.13
C PRO A 206 10.10 21.46 -27.75
N ARG A 207 11.32 21.90 -28.05
CA ARG A 207 11.72 23.31 -28.03
C ARG A 207 12.35 23.62 -29.38
N ARG A 208 11.86 24.66 -30.06
CA ARG A 208 12.34 25.07 -31.40
C ARG A 208 13.83 25.38 -31.38
N ASP A 209 14.27 26.10 -30.36
CA ASP A 209 15.69 26.45 -30.13
C ASP A 209 16.16 25.83 -28.82
N ALA A 210 16.12 24.49 -28.73
CA ALA A 210 16.57 23.79 -27.54
C ALA A 210 18.06 24.09 -27.30
N GLN A 211 18.34 24.95 -26.32
CA GLN A 211 19.71 25.25 -25.93
C GLN A 211 20.33 24.05 -25.23
N HIS A 212 21.64 23.91 -25.37
CA HIS A 212 22.43 23.04 -24.51
C HIS A 212 22.61 23.74 -23.17
N CYS A 213 22.48 23.00 -22.07
CA CYS A 213 22.90 23.50 -20.77
C CYS A 213 24.43 23.59 -20.71
N GLU A 214 24.95 24.24 -19.67
CA GLU A 214 26.40 24.30 -19.38
C GLU A 214 27.07 22.92 -19.27
N HIS A 215 26.29 21.87 -18.99
CA HIS A 215 26.75 20.47 -18.94
C HIS A 215 26.69 19.77 -20.31
N GLY A 216 26.42 20.50 -21.40
CA GLY A 216 26.38 19.98 -22.77
C GLY A 216 25.15 19.13 -23.11
N HIS A 217 24.11 19.13 -22.28
CA HIS A 217 22.88 18.36 -22.54
C HIS A 217 21.81 19.24 -23.17
N LEU A 218 21.09 18.71 -24.16
CA LEU A 218 19.98 19.42 -24.80
C LEU A 218 18.81 19.60 -23.82
N LEU A 219 18.37 20.83 -23.58
CA LEU A 219 17.23 21.15 -22.71
C LEU A 219 15.87 21.00 -23.41
N GLY A 220 15.78 20.02 -24.30
CA GLY A 220 14.58 19.62 -25.03
C GLY A 220 14.73 18.17 -25.50
N CYS A 221 13.61 17.53 -25.80
CA CYS A 221 13.60 16.17 -26.34
C CYS A 221 12.54 16.07 -27.45
N PRO A 222 12.94 15.89 -28.72
CA PRO A 222 11.99 15.78 -29.82
C PRO A 222 11.40 14.37 -29.98
N ALA A 223 11.90 13.38 -29.24
CA ALA A 223 11.43 12.00 -29.30
C ALA A 223 10.00 11.86 -28.77
N VAL A 224 9.30 10.81 -29.18
CA VAL A 224 8.01 10.40 -28.63
C VAL A 224 8.29 9.21 -27.70
N HIS A 225 7.92 9.34 -26.43
CA HIS A 225 8.08 8.25 -25.46
C HIS A 225 6.76 7.54 -25.23
N ALA A 226 6.80 6.21 -25.22
CA ALA A 226 5.70 5.40 -24.70
C ALA A 226 5.57 5.56 -23.18
N GLU A 227 4.40 5.26 -22.61
CA GLU A 227 4.16 5.42 -21.16
C GLU A 227 5.10 4.59 -20.27
N LEU A 228 5.61 3.47 -20.79
CA LEU A 228 6.50 2.55 -20.10
C LEU A 228 7.98 2.76 -20.46
N ASP A 229 8.30 3.78 -21.25
CA ASP A 229 9.67 4.10 -21.61
C ASP A 229 10.47 4.45 -20.34
N PRO A 230 11.61 3.77 -20.07
CA PRO A 230 12.40 3.98 -18.87
C PRO A 230 12.99 5.39 -18.74
N LEU A 231 13.07 6.17 -19.81
CA LEU A 231 13.49 7.56 -19.75
C LEU A 231 12.41 8.46 -19.13
N VAL A 232 11.13 8.11 -19.22
CA VAL A 232 10.02 8.95 -18.75
C VAL A 232 10.14 9.24 -17.26
N GLY A 233 10.22 10.54 -16.94
CA GLY A 233 10.41 11.06 -15.59
C GLY A 233 11.87 11.24 -15.18
N GLN A 234 12.84 10.76 -15.96
CA GLN A 234 14.24 11.09 -15.75
C GLN A 234 14.53 12.53 -16.21
N PRO A 235 15.49 13.23 -15.57
CA PRO A 235 15.87 14.59 -15.96
C PRO A 235 16.54 14.60 -17.33
N LEU A 236 16.27 15.62 -18.13
CA LEU A 236 16.97 15.82 -19.42
C LEU A 236 18.48 16.04 -19.19
N CYS A 237 18.83 16.69 -18.07
CA CYS A 237 20.20 16.80 -17.59
C CYS A 237 20.20 16.53 -16.09
N PRO A 238 20.82 15.42 -15.62
CA PRO A 238 20.91 15.12 -14.20
C PRO A 238 21.59 16.23 -13.39
N ALA A 239 22.61 16.89 -13.95
CA ALA A 239 23.33 17.95 -13.25
C ALA A 239 22.52 19.25 -13.09
N CYS A 240 21.59 19.55 -14.02
CA CYS A 240 20.69 20.70 -13.91
C CYS A 240 19.46 20.45 -13.01
N TYR A 241 19.24 19.22 -12.53
CA TYR A 241 18.07 18.90 -11.73
C TYR A 241 18.32 19.23 -10.25
N ASP A 242 17.41 19.99 -9.64
CA ASP A 242 17.48 20.38 -8.23
C ASP A 242 17.03 19.23 -7.29
N TYR A 243 17.93 18.26 -7.11
CA TYR A 243 17.72 17.13 -6.21
C TYR A 243 17.57 17.54 -4.75
N THR A 244 18.28 18.59 -4.32
CA THR A 244 18.24 19.06 -2.93
C THR A 244 16.88 19.68 -2.64
N GLY A 245 16.41 20.60 -3.48
CA GLY A 245 15.08 21.19 -3.36
C GLY A 245 13.97 20.15 -3.43
N HIS A 246 14.11 19.13 -4.29
CA HIS A 246 13.16 18.01 -4.35
C HIS A 246 13.06 17.28 -3.01
N VAL A 247 14.19 16.82 -2.46
CA VAL A 247 14.20 16.07 -1.20
C VAL A 247 13.71 16.92 -0.03
N LEU A 248 14.14 18.18 0.07
CA LEU A 248 13.70 19.09 1.13
C LEU A 248 12.20 19.40 1.02
N TRP A 249 11.68 19.56 -0.19
CA TRP A 249 10.25 19.71 -0.44
C TRP A 249 9.48 18.47 0.00
N HIS A 250 9.93 17.26 -0.37
CA HIS A 250 9.34 16.00 0.08
C HIS A 250 9.32 15.89 1.62
N ALA A 251 10.42 16.25 2.27
CA ALA A 251 10.56 16.21 3.72
C ALA A 251 9.60 17.17 4.44
N GLN A 252 9.20 18.25 3.77
CA GLN A 252 8.29 19.27 4.26
C GLN A 252 6.88 19.21 3.66
N ALA A 253 6.56 18.22 2.81
CA ALA A 253 5.24 18.09 2.18
C ALA A 253 4.07 18.07 3.19
N GLY A 254 4.29 17.48 4.37
CA GLY A 254 3.33 17.53 5.48
C GLY A 254 3.11 18.95 6.04
N ARG A 255 4.17 19.75 6.17
CA ARG A 255 4.10 21.15 6.61
C ARG A 255 3.52 22.06 5.53
N LEU A 256 3.86 21.83 4.27
CA LEU A 256 3.26 22.52 3.12
C LEU A 256 1.75 22.31 3.09
N TRP A 257 1.30 21.07 3.32
CA TRP A 257 -0.14 20.78 3.46
C TRP A 257 -0.77 21.51 4.64
N LYS A 258 -0.11 21.51 5.81
CA LYS A 258 -0.62 22.24 6.97
C LYS A 258 -0.76 23.73 6.67
N ALA A 259 0.27 24.35 6.11
CA ALA A 259 0.26 25.76 5.72
C ALA A 259 -0.85 26.05 4.70
N PHE A 260 -1.03 25.18 3.70
CA PHE A 260 -2.15 25.27 2.77
C PHE A 260 -3.50 25.25 3.49
N THR A 261 -3.72 24.30 4.41
CA THR A 261 -4.99 24.22 5.15
C THR A 261 -5.20 25.41 6.09
N ASP A 262 -4.14 25.95 6.69
CA ASP A 262 -4.22 27.15 7.53
C ASP A 262 -4.58 28.38 6.68
N ASN A 263 -3.93 28.55 5.53
CA ASN A 263 -4.23 29.62 4.57
C ASN A 263 -5.64 29.49 3.99
N LEU A 264 -6.11 28.26 3.73
CA LEU A 264 -7.46 28.00 3.24
C LEU A 264 -8.53 28.55 4.22
N HIS A 265 -8.35 28.34 5.53
CA HIS A 265 -9.24 28.93 6.53
C HIS A 265 -9.14 30.46 6.55
N ASN A 266 -7.92 31.02 6.46
CA ASN A 266 -7.71 32.47 6.51
C ASN A 266 -8.35 33.17 5.30
N HIS A 267 -8.09 32.65 4.10
CA HIS A 267 -8.58 33.22 2.85
C HIS A 267 -10.09 33.04 2.70
N LEU A 268 -10.64 31.91 3.15
CA LEU A 268 -12.09 31.71 3.16
C LEU A 268 -12.76 32.70 4.11
N ALA A 269 -12.25 32.84 5.35
CA ALA A 269 -12.80 33.76 6.34
C ALA A 269 -12.79 35.21 5.83
N ALA A 270 -11.66 35.67 5.27
CA ALA A 270 -11.53 37.00 4.70
C ALA A 270 -12.54 37.24 3.56
N ARG A 271 -12.73 36.24 2.69
CA ARG A 271 -13.60 36.35 1.52
C ARG A 271 -15.08 36.49 1.90
N ILE A 272 -15.50 35.89 3.01
CA ILE A 272 -16.89 35.95 3.48
C ILE A 272 -17.12 36.96 4.62
N GLY A 273 -16.13 37.81 4.91
CA GLY A 273 -16.23 38.84 5.95
C GLY A 273 -16.27 38.30 7.39
N LEU A 274 -15.74 37.10 7.64
CA LEU A 274 -15.67 36.52 8.97
C LEU A 274 -14.23 36.53 9.52
N THR A 275 -14.12 36.51 10.85
CA THR A 275 -12.85 36.17 11.50
C THR A 275 -12.58 34.67 11.35
N ARG A 276 -11.31 34.26 11.48
CA ARG A 276 -10.94 32.82 11.47
C ARG A 276 -11.67 32.02 12.55
N THR A 277 -11.85 32.61 13.73
CA THR A 277 -12.59 31.98 14.84
C THR A 277 -14.08 31.90 14.52
N GLY A 278 -14.66 32.95 13.93
CA GLY A 278 -16.04 32.95 13.44
C GLY A 278 -16.27 31.86 12.40
N LEU A 279 -15.40 31.77 11.38
CA LEU A 279 -15.47 30.72 10.36
C LEU A 279 -15.46 29.31 10.99
N ARG A 280 -14.56 29.03 11.94
CA ARG A 280 -14.45 27.71 12.59
C ARG A 280 -15.65 27.36 13.47
N ARG A 281 -16.43 28.35 13.91
CA ARG A 281 -17.70 28.15 14.63
C ARG A 281 -18.88 27.90 13.68
N THR A 282 -18.73 28.19 12.39
CA THR A 282 -19.80 28.02 11.39
C THR A 282 -19.56 26.83 10.49
N VAL A 283 -18.32 26.63 10.03
CA VAL A 283 -17.95 25.60 9.06
C VAL A 283 -16.69 24.84 9.44
N ARG A 284 -16.61 23.59 8.97
CA ARG A 284 -15.47 22.69 9.07
C ARG A 284 -15.00 22.29 7.69
N ILE A 285 -13.70 22.39 7.45
CA ILE A 285 -13.07 21.91 6.22
C ILE A 285 -12.61 20.46 6.44
N CYS A 286 -13.43 19.53 5.99
CA CYS A 286 -13.13 18.11 6.01
C CYS A 286 -12.33 17.72 4.78
N HIS A 287 -11.42 16.75 4.93
CA HIS A 287 -10.61 16.29 3.82
C HIS A 287 -10.21 14.83 3.93
N ALA A 288 -10.09 14.16 2.79
CA ALA A 288 -9.22 13.00 2.62
C ALA A 288 -8.20 13.35 1.55
N LYS A 289 -6.92 13.14 1.85
CA LYS A 289 -5.83 13.39 0.90
C LYS A 289 -5.01 12.13 0.66
N ILE A 290 -4.52 12.03 -0.56
CA ILE A 290 -3.64 10.97 -1.03
C ILE A 290 -2.38 11.54 -1.65
N ALA A 291 -1.24 10.97 -1.30
CA ALA A 291 0.04 11.24 -1.92
C ALA A 291 0.29 10.23 -3.05
N GLU A 292 0.45 10.74 -4.26
CA GLU A 292 0.81 9.98 -5.46
C GLU A 292 2.23 10.34 -5.89
N LEU A 293 3.07 9.34 -6.16
CA LEU A 293 4.37 9.55 -6.78
C LEU A 293 4.21 9.59 -8.30
N GLN A 294 4.59 10.71 -8.90
CA GLN A 294 4.64 10.85 -10.36
C GLN A 294 5.81 10.08 -10.95
N ARG A 295 5.81 9.90 -12.28
CA ARG A 295 6.96 9.34 -13.03
C ARG A 295 8.27 10.08 -12.80
N ARG A 296 8.25 11.37 -12.45
CA ARG A 296 9.45 12.12 -12.04
C ARG A 296 9.84 11.94 -10.57
N ALA A 297 9.30 10.92 -9.91
CA ALA A 297 9.49 10.64 -8.49
C ALA A 297 9.09 11.77 -7.51
N ALA A 298 8.36 12.79 -7.97
CA ALA A 298 7.83 13.87 -7.14
C ALA A 298 6.41 13.55 -6.67
N VAL A 299 6.13 13.79 -5.40
CA VAL A 299 4.80 13.59 -4.81
C VAL A 299 3.83 14.69 -5.24
N HIS A 300 2.65 14.28 -5.70
CA HIS A 300 1.45 15.12 -5.83
C HIS A 300 0.47 14.76 -4.74
N LEU A 301 -0.25 15.76 -4.23
CA LEU A 301 -1.33 15.53 -3.27
C LEU A 301 -2.66 15.72 -3.97
N HIS A 302 -3.43 14.64 -4.07
CA HIS A 302 -4.84 14.73 -4.43
C HIS A 302 -5.66 14.79 -3.14
N ALA A 303 -6.68 15.63 -3.07
CA ALA A 303 -7.54 15.76 -1.91
C ALA A 303 -8.99 15.92 -2.33
N VAL A 304 -9.86 15.18 -1.65
CA VAL A 304 -11.29 15.47 -1.62
C VAL A 304 -11.51 16.40 -0.43
N LEU A 305 -11.79 17.67 -0.71
CA LEU A 305 -12.20 18.66 0.29
C LEU A 305 -13.72 18.70 0.35
N ARG A 306 -14.28 18.79 1.56
CA ARG A 306 -15.71 18.91 1.82
C ARG A 306 -15.94 19.98 2.88
N LEU A 307 -16.92 20.86 2.68
CA LEU A 307 -17.34 21.81 3.69
C LEU A 307 -18.53 21.25 4.48
N ASP A 308 -18.33 21.10 5.78
CA ASP A 308 -19.37 20.70 6.73
C ASP A 308 -19.72 21.88 7.64
N SER A 309 -20.84 21.75 8.36
CA SER A 309 -21.22 22.66 9.43
C SER A 309 -20.32 22.43 10.64
N ALA A 310 -20.22 23.42 11.52
CA ALA A 310 -19.49 23.25 12.77
C ALA A 310 -20.18 22.30 13.75
N ASP A 311 -21.49 22.07 13.67
CA ASP A 311 -22.22 21.10 14.49
C ASP A 311 -22.31 19.70 13.85
N GLY A 312 -21.82 19.55 12.61
CA GLY A 312 -21.79 18.28 11.88
C GLY A 312 -23.13 17.86 11.26
N ARG A 313 -24.15 18.72 11.34
CA ARG A 313 -25.41 18.58 10.61
C ARG A 313 -25.25 19.00 9.15
N ALA A 314 -26.24 18.71 8.31
CA ALA A 314 -26.29 19.29 6.97
C ALA A 314 -26.19 20.82 7.05
N VAL A 315 -25.18 21.43 6.43
CA VAL A 315 -25.26 22.86 6.09
C VAL A 315 -26.19 22.91 4.90
N ALA A 316 -27.35 23.55 5.01
CA ALA A 316 -28.02 24.03 3.79
C ALA A 316 -26.96 24.87 3.07
N PRO A 317 -26.52 24.49 1.85
CA PRO A 317 -25.38 25.12 1.20
C PRO A 317 -25.55 26.64 1.31
N PRO A 318 -24.61 27.35 1.95
CA PRO A 318 -24.81 28.78 2.15
C PRO A 318 -25.11 29.45 0.81
N ALA A 319 -26.04 30.41 0.78
CA ALA A 319 -26.58 31.01 -0.45
C ALA A 319 -25.55 31.69 -1.39
N TRP A 320 -24.25 31.71 -1.05
CA TRP A 320 -23.21 32.54 -1.68
C TRP A 320 -22.39 31.86 -2.80
N GLY A 321 -22.92 30.91 -3.57
CA GLY A 321 -22.26 30.47 -4.82
C GLY A 321 -20.89 29.81 -4.62
N ILE A 322 -20.90 28.57 -4.15
CA ILE A 322 -19.78 27.97 -3.39
C ILE A 322 -18.62 27.45 -4.25
N ALA A 323 -18.88 26.95 -5.45
CA ALA A 323 -17.86 26.26 -6.24
C ALA A 323 -16.70 27.18 -6.66
N ASP A 324 -17.02 28.25 -7.40
CA ASP A 324 -16.02 29.19 -7.92
C ASP A 324 -15.29 29.95 -6.81
N LEU A 325 -16.04 30.31 -5.76
CA LEU A 325 -15.44 30.93 -4.58
C LEU A 325 -14.37 30.00 -3.99
N LEU A 326 -14.71 28.74 -3.74
CA LEU A 326 -13.76 27.80 -3.14
C LEU A 326 -12.59 27.47 -4.06
N VAL A 327 -12.82 27.34 -5.38
CA VAL A 327 -11.74 27.20 -6.36
C VAL A 327 -10.77 28.40 -6.24
N SER A 328 -11.28 29.64 -6.25
CA SER A 328 -10.44 30.83 -6.12
C SER A 328 -9.69 30.90 -4.78
N VAL A 329 -10.34 30.49 -3.68
CA VAL A 329 -9.74 30.45 -2.35
C VAL A 329 -8.65 29.38 -2.29
N ILE A 330 -8.85 28.19 -2.89
CA ILE A 330 -7.82 27.14 -2.96
C ILE A 330 -6.59 27.65 -3.71
N HIS A 331 -6.77 28.28 -4.88
CA HIS A 331 -5.65 28.82 -5.65
C HIS A 331 -4.88 29.88 -4.86
N SER A 332 -5.60 30.83 -4.25
CA SER A 332 -4.95 31.88 -3.45
C SER A 332 -4.25 31.33 -2.19
N ALA A 333 -4.87 30.36 -1.50
CA ALA A 333 -4.32 29.74 -0.30
C ALA A 333 -3.05 28.93 -0.61
N ALA A 334 -3.03 28.19 -1.72
CA ALA A 334 -1.87 27.45 -2.18
C ALA A 334 -0.72 28.38 -2.60
N ARG A 335 -1.01 29.47 -3.33
CA ARG A 335 -0.02 30.48 -3.71
C ARG A 335 0.61 31.18 -2.51
N ALA A 336 -0.16 31.38 -1.43
CA ALA A 336 0.33 31.99 -0.20
C ALA A 336 1.25 31.08 0.63
N VAL A 337 1.38 29.79 0.28
CA VAL A 337 2.30 28.90 1.01
C VAL A 337 3.74 29.22 0.61
N CYS A 338 4.53 29.62 1.61
CA CYS A 338 5.97 29.77 1.53
C CYS A 338 6.58 29.27 2.84
N LEU A 339 7.42 28.24 2.77
CA LEU A 339 8.17 27.73 3.92
C LEU A 339 9.66 27.81 3.63
N SER A 340 10.47 28.18 4.61
CA SER A 340 11.92 28.13 4.49
C SER A 340 12.47 26.84 5.09
N SER A 341 13.44 26.21 4.43
CA SER A 341 14.25 25.17 5.05
C SER A 341 15.12 25.78 6.17
N PRO A 342 15.58 24.97 7.14
CA PRO A 342 16.75 25.36 7.92
C PRO A 342 17.90 25.71 6.97
N TYR A 343 18.64 26.77 7.32
CA TYR A 343 19.89 27.10 6.65
C TYR A 343 20.93 26.03 6.97
N SER A 344 21.69 25.59 5.97
CA SER A 344 22.89 24.78 6.16
C SER A 344 24.03 25.37 5.33
N GLN A 345 25.24 25.32 5.85
CA GLN A 345 26.41 25.78 5.08
C GLN A 345 26.61 24.97 3.78
N ALA A 346 26.20 23.69 3.77
CA ALA A 346 26.43 22.80 2.64
C ALA A 346 25.50 23.07 1.44
N VAL A 347 24.31 23.61 1.68
CA VAL A 347 23.26 23.76 0.65
C VAL A 347 22.50 25.09 0.71
N GLY A 348 22.83 25.98 1.65
CA GLY A 348 22.12 27.23 1.87
C GLY A 348 20.73 27.03 2.49
N GLN A 349 19.83 27.96 2.19
CA GLN A 349 18.43 27.92 2.60
C GLN A 349 17.53 27.86 1.35
N TYR A 350 16.55 26.96 1.38
CA TYR A 350 15.59 26.77 0.32
C TYR A 350 14.24 27.37 0.67
N GLU A 351 13.62 28.02 -0.30
CA GLU A 351 12.22 28.42 -0.25
C GLU A 351 11.35 27.30 -0.86
N LEU A 352 10.35 26.84 -0.12
CA LEU A 352 9.53 25.69 -0.46
C LEU A 352 8.08 26.14 -0.69
N ARG A 353 7.58 25.90 -1.91
CA ARG A 353 6.23 26.28 -2.36
C ARG A 353 5.56 25.15 -3.13
N TRP A 354 4.26 25.26 -3.35
CA TRP A 354 3.57 24.41 -4.32
C TRP A 354 3.98 24.77 -5.75
N GLY A 355 3.94 23.79 -6.65
CA GLY A 355 4.18 23.99 -8.07
C GLY A 355 3.08 24.82 -8.74
N ALA A 356 3.37 25.32 -9.94
CA ALA A 356 2.43 26.14 -10.72
C ALA A 356 1.20 25.35 -11.19
N GLN A 357 1.33 24.03 -11.36
CA GLN A 357 0.21 23.17 -11.71
C GLN A 357 -0.64 22.92 -10.47
N LEU A 358 -1.81 23.53 -10.41
CA LEU A 358 -2.83 23.29 -9.40
C LEU A 358 -4.15 23.10 -10.13
N ASP A 359 -4.90 22.08 -9.72
CA ASP A 359 -6.21 21.80 -10.27
C ASP A 359 -7.22 21.69 -9.12
N ALA A 360 -8.37 22.35 -9.25
CA ALA A 360 -9.45 22.32 -8.27
C ALA A 360 -10.77 22.27 -9.03
N ARG A 361 -11.48 21.13 -8.91
CA ARG A 361 -12.72 20.89 -9.64
C ARG A 361 -13.85 20.57 -8.68
N PRO A 362 -15.02 21.20 -8.82
CA PRO A 362 -16.20 20.80 -8.06
C PRO A 362 -16.52 19.33 -8.32
N LEU A 363 -16.96 18.63 -7.28
CA LEU A 363 -17.58 17.32 -7.43
C LEU A 363 -19.08 17.52 -7.26
N GLU A 364 -19.86 17.19 -8.30
CA GLU A 364 -21.30 17.41 -8.29
C GLU A 364 -22.01 16.61 -7.18
N ALA A 365 -23.15 17.12 -6.71
CA ALA A 365 -24.10 16.37 -5.90
C ALA A 365 -24.57 15.15 -6.70
N CYS A 366 -24.84 13.99 -6.05
CA CYS A 366 -25.20 12.73 -6.72
C CYS A 366 -26.51 12.76 -7.54
N ASP A 367 -27.09 13.94 -7.78
CA ASP A 367 -28.40 14.16 -8.39
C ASP A 367 -28.32 14.86 -9.77
N THR A 368 -27.11 15.14 -10.28
CA THR A 368 -26.88 15.73 -11.61
C THR A 368 -25.94 14.87 -12.46
N THR A 369 -26.16 14.83 -13.77
CA THR A 369 -25.58 13.87 -14.72
C THR A 369 -24.20 14.24 -15.27
N ASP A 370 -23.58 15.35 -14.86
CA ASP A 370 -22.32 15.86 -15.47
C ASP A 370 -21.20 16.07 -14.43
N GLY A 371 -20.77 14.99 -13.78
CA GLY A 371 -19.55 14.96 -12.96
C GLY A 371 -19.06 13.53 -12.71
N PRO A 372 -17.78 13.32 -12.33
CA PRO A 372 -17.33 12.00 -11.92
C PRO A 372 -18.08 11.58 -10.66
N ASP A 373 -18.88 10.52 -10.79
CA ASP A 373 -19.65 9.91 -9.70
C ASP A 373 -18.76 9.68 -8.46
N ALA A 374 -19.35 9.80 -7.27
CA ALA A 374 -18.66 9.58 -6.00
C ALA A 374 -17.96 8.21 -5.96
N ASP A 375 -18.53 7.21 -6.64
CA ASP A 375 -17.91 5.89 -6.80
C ASP A 375 -16.68 5.93 -7.71
N ALA A 376 -16.68 6.75 -8.78
CA ALA A 376 -15.50 6.96 -9.61
C ALA A 376 -14.37 7.65 -8.84
N VAL A 377 -14.68 8.67 -8.03
CA VAL A 377 -13.70 9.35 -7.17
C VAL A 377 -13.14 8.40 -6.10
N ALA A 378 -14.01 7.64 -5.43
CA ALA A 378 -13.58 6.67 -4.43
C ALA A 378 -12.72 5.56 -5.04
N ALA A 379 -13.08 5.05 -6.23
CA ALA A 379 -12.30 4.07 -6.98
C ALA A 379 -10.95 4.64 -7.42
N TYR A 380 -10.93 5.88 -7.90
CA TYR A 380 -9.72 6.61 -8.25
C TYR A 380 -8.79 6.72 -7.04
N VAL A 381 -9.26 7.20 -5.88
CA VAL A 381 -8.43 7.32 -4.67
C VAL A 381 -7.97 5.93 -4.18
N ALA A 382 -8.84 4.92 -4.18
CA ALA A 382 -8.49 3.55 -3.77
C ALA A 382 -7.40 2.94 -4.66
N LYS A 383 -7.41 3.24 -5.96
CA LYS A 383 -6.38 2.83 -6.91
C LYS A 383 -4.99 3.35 -6.50
N TYR A 384 -4.86 4.59 -6.04
CA TYR A 384 -3.54 5.15 -5.68
C TYR A 384 -2.97 4.63 -4.37
N VAL A 385 -3.80 4.21 -3.40
CA VAL A 385 -3.30 3.69 -2.13
C VAL A 385 -2.51 2.39 -2.31
N THR A 386 -2.87 1.62 -3.34
CA THR A 386 -2.19 0.36 -3.68
C THR A 386 -1.15 0.53 -4.77
N LYS A 387 -1.34 1.47 -5.71
CA LYS A 387 -0.40 1.76 -6.80
C LYS A 387 0.82 2.57 -6.39
N GLY A 388 0.68 3.54 -5.46
CA GLY A 388 1.76 4.44 -5.04
C GLY A 388 2.99 3.77 -4.41
N ALA A 389 2.93 2.44 -4.23
CA ALA A 389 4.07 1.62 -3.84
C ALA A 389 4.18 0.29 -4.62
N ALA A 390 3.33 0.08 -5.64
CA ALA A 390 3.51 -0.99 -6.62
C ALA A 390 4.53 -0.57 -7.70
N ASP A 391 4.50 0.71 -8.07
CA ASP A 391 5.53 1.36 -8.89
C ASP A 391 6.54 2.04 -7.97
N THR A 392 7.33 1.27 -7.19
CA THR A 392 8.49 1.84 -6.51
C THR A 392 9.45 2.38 -7.57
N LEU A 393 9.21 3.60 -8.04
CA LEU A 393 10.16 4.36 -8.84
C LEU A 393 11.49 4.48 -8.10
N ALA A 394 11.42 4.47 -6.77
CA ALA A 394 12.53 4.39 -5.82
C ALA A 394 13.21 3.00 -5.76
N GLY A 395 12.55 1.91 -6.13
CA GLY A 395 13.06 0.53 -6.04
C GLY A 395 13.17 -0.08 -4.63
N ALA A 396 13.00 0.70 -3.56
CA ALA A 396 13.06 0.24 -2.17
C ALA A 396 11.69 0.13 -1.50
N ASP A 397 11.44 -0.97 -0.80
CA ASP A 397 10.20 -1.24 -0.08
C ASP A 397 10.40 -1.34 1.45
N HIS A 398 11.61 -1.10 1.92
CA HIS A 398 12.01 -1.14 3.32
C HIS A 398 13.00 -0.01 3.62
N ARG A 399 13.18 0.31 4.90
CA ARG A 399 14.17 1.30 5.32
C ARG A 399 15.57 0.81 4.96
N LEU A 400 16.32 1.70 4.30
CA LEU A 400 17.71 1.44 3.93
C LEU A 400 18.61 1.82 5.10
N LYS A 401 19.61 0.99 5.36
CA LYS A 401 20.54 1.14 6.47
C LYS A 401 21.94 1.58 6.01
N SER A 402 22.24 1.47 4.73
CA SER A 402 23.55 1.85 4.18
C SER A 402 23.50 2.34 2.74
N ILE A 403 24.57 3.00 2.30
CA ILE A 403 24.75 3.41 0.90
C ILE A 403 24.87 2.20 -0.04
N ARG A 404 25.46 1.09 0.43
CA ARG A 404 25.57 -0.15 -0.35
C ARG A 404 24.19 -0.74 -0.68
N GLU A 405 23.23 -0.63 0.24
CA GLU A 405 21.85 -1.02 -0.03
C GLU A 405 21.21 -0.13 -1.10
N ILE A 406 21.49 1.19 -1.10
CA ILE A 406 21.03 2.11 -2.15
C ILE A 406 21.56 1.67 -3.53
N ASP A 407 22.80 1.22 -3.59
CA ASP A 407 23.44 0.80 -4.83
C ASP A 407 22.91 -0.54 -5.34
N ALA A 408 22.55 -1.47 -4.44
CA ALA A 408 21.98 -2.77 -4.77
C ALA A 408 20.52 -2.72 -5.23
N ILE A 409 19.82 -1.60 -5.04
CA ILE A 409 18.43 -1.46 -5.44
C ILE A 409 18.31 -1.32 -6.97
N PRO A 410 17.41 -2.09 -7.62
CA PRO A 410 17.09 -1.92 -9.03
C PRO A 410 16.22 -0.67 -9.25
N ALA A 411 16.83 0.51 -9.12
CA ALA A 411 16.21 1.82 -9.36
C ALA A 411 16.77 2.49 -10.62
N THR A 412 15.98 3.41 -11.19
CA THR A 412 16.46 4.33 -12.23
C THR A 412 17.60 5.19 -11.70
N ALA A 413 18.43 5.74 -12.60
CA ALA A 413 19.51 6.63 -12.21
C ALA A 413 18.98 7.83 -11.41
N HIS A 414 17.87 8.44 -11.87
CA HIS A 414 17.22 9.55 -11.20
C HIS A 414 16.80 9.23 -9.76
N SER A 415 16.10 8.13 -9.53
CA SER A 415 15.65 7.73 -8.19
C SER A 415 16.81 7.37 -7.27
N ARG A 416 17.85 6.71 -7.79
CA ARG A 416 19.07 6.43 -7.00
C ARG A 416 19.75 7.73 -6.58
N THR A 417 19.81 8.74 -7.45
CA THR A 417 20.35 10.05 -7.08
C THR A 417 19.49 10.74 -6.00
N LEU A 418 18.16 10.65 -6.06
CA LEU A 418 17.28 11.13 -4.99
C LEU A 418 17.53 10.40 -3.66
N MET A 419 17.74 9.08 -3.68
CA MET A 419 18.10 8.31 -2.49
C MET A 419 19.42 8.76 -1.89
N ARG A 420 20.47 8.86 -2.71
CA ARG A 420 21.79 9.33 -2.28
C ARG A 420 21.72 10.75 -1.72
N THR A 421 20.97 11.63 -2.37
CA THR A 421 20.74 13.01 -1.90
C THR A 421 20.03 12.99 -0.55
N THR A 422 18.97 12.19 -0.40
CA THR A 422 18.26 12.03 0.88
C THR A 422 19.19 11.51 1.98
N TRP A 423 20.05 10.55 1.66
CA TRP A 423 21.02 9.98 2.61
C TRP A 423 22.08 11.00 3.05
N ARG A 424 22.59 11.79 2.10
CA ARG A 424 23.57 12.86 2.33
C ARG A 424 22.98 13.97 3.18
N LEU A 425 21.82 14.50 2.81
CA LEU A 425 21.13 15.55 3.57
C LEU A 425 20.75 15.08 4.98
N GLY A 426 20.40 13.80 5.13
CA GLY A 426 20.14 13.21 6.44
C GLY A 426 21.37 13.04 7.35
N GLY A 427 22.58 13.33 6.84
CA GLY A 427 23.80 13.43 7.64
C GLY A 427 24.10 14.84 8.14
N LEU A 428 23.36 15.86 7.70
CA LEU A 428 23.58 17.24 8.12
C LEU A 428 22.91 17.51 9.48
N PRO A 429 23.64 18.04 10.48
CA PRO A 429 23.08 18.34 11.81
C PRO A 429 21.85 19.25 11.76
N GLU A 430 21.83 20.22 10.85
CA GLU A 430 20.74 21.18 10.66
C GLU A 430 19.43 20.51 10.23
N TYR A 431 19.52 19.30 9.66
CA TYR A 431 18.38 18.49 9.22
C TYR A 431 18.13 17.26 10.10
N ALA A 432 18.75 17.17 11.29
CA ALA A 432 18.57 16.05 12.22
C ALA A 432 17.09 15.80 12.56
N SER A 433 16.31 16.87 12.76
CA SER A 433 14.86 16.80 13.04
C SER A 433 14.03 16.20 11.90
N LEU A 434 14.55 16.15 10.68
CA LEU A 434 13.90 15.55 9.52
C LEU A 434 14.12 14.02 9.47
N ASN A 435 15.19 13.51 10.09
CA ASN A 435 15.57 12.09 10.11
C ASN A 435 15.54 11.45 8.70
N LEU A 436 16.11 12.15 7.71
CA LEU A 436 15.93 11.82 6.29
C LEU A 436 16.43 10.41 5.91
N ARG A 437 17.48 9.91 6.56
CA ARG A 437 17.99 8.55 6.31
C ARG A 437 16.94 7.45 6.53
N SER A 438 16.07 7.62 7.53
CA SER A 438 14.96 6.69 7.79
C SER A 438 13.92 6.67 6.65
N TRP A 439 13.91 7.71 5.81
CA TRP A 439 12.95 7.96 4.74
C TRP A 439 13.59 7.93 3.35
N THR A 440 14.82 7.43 3.21
CA THR A 440 15.48 7.30 1.91
C THR A 440 14.71 6.42 0.94
N HIS A 441 14.10 5.34 1.45
CA HIS A 441 13.24 4.44 0.67
C HIS A 441 11.98 5.12 0.10
N THR A 442 11.56 6.25 0.67
CA THR A 442 10.45 7.10 0.18
C THR A 442 10.97 8.42 -0.39
N LEU A 443 12.25 8.49 -0.76
CA LEU A 443 12.89 9.66 -1.37
C LEU A 443 12.71 10.94 -0.53
N GLY A 444 12.75 10.80 0.80
CA GLY A 444 12.58 11.88 1.76
C GLY A 444 11.13 12.23 2.09
N PHE A 445 10.13 11.61 1.45
CA PHE A 445 8.72 11.83 1.80
C PHE A 445 8.39 11.14 3.12
N ARG A 446 7.94 11.93 4.10
CA ARG A 446 7.71 11.51 5.50
C ARG A 446 6.22 11.31 5.84
N GLY A 447 5.34 11.52 4.87
CA GLY A 447 3.89 11.47 5.07
C GLY A 447 3.30 10.08 4.91
N HIS A 448 2.04 9.93 5.32
CA HIS A 448 1.25 8.76 4.96
C HIS A 448 0.69 8.92 3.54
N ILE A 449 0.58 7.80 2.80
CA ILE A 449 -0.02 7.79 1.47
C ILE A 449 -1.46 8.29 1.53
N LEU A 450 -2.25 7.88 2.51
CA LEU A 450 -3.61 8.38 2.72
C LEU A 450 -3.72 8.97 4.13
N THR A 451 -4.29 10.17 4.24
CA THR A 451 -4.73 10.75 5.52
C THR A 451 -6.08 11.40 5.35
N LYS A 452 -6.84 11.52 6.45
CA LYS A 452 -8.11 12.23 6.46
C LYS A 452 -8.27 13.05 7.73
N SER A 453 -9.12 14.07 7.68
CA SER A 453 -9.61 14.73 8.89
C SER A 453 -10.44 13.76 9.73
N ARG A 454 -10.52 14.00 11.04
CA ARG A 454 -11.18 13.08 11.99
C ARG A 454 -12.64 12.83 11.60
N THR A 455 -13.35 13.87 11.18
CA THR A 455 -14.78 13.88 10.84
C THR A 455 -15.07 13.61 9.36
N TYR A 456 -14.06 13.34 8.53
CA TYR A 456 -14.31 13.10 7.10
C TYR A 456 -15.16 11.85 6.86
N SER A 457 -14.83 10.74 7.53
CA SER A 457 -15.54 9.46 7.40
C SER A 457 -15.18 8.48 8.53
N THR A 458 -15.64 7.23 8.41
CA THR A 458 -15.29 6.09 9.30
C THR A 458 -13.78 5.76 9.35
N THR A 459 -13.38 4.71 10.07
CA THR A 459 -11.95 4.32 10.21
C THR A 459 -11.66 2.93 9.66
N TYR A 460 -10.40 2.67 9.28
CA TYR A 460 -9.96 1.31 8.93
C TYR A 460 -10.20 0.29 10.05
N SER A 461 -10.15 0.70 11.32
CA SER A 461 -10.46 -0.20 12.44
C SER A 461 -11.94 -0.58 12.46
N ALA A 462 -12.84 0.40 12.36
CA ALA A 462 -14.28 0.15 12.29
C ALA A 462 -14.67 -0.73 11.09
N LEU A 463 -14.05 -0.51 9.91
CA LEU A 463 -14.27 -1.36 8.73
C LEU A 463 -13.81 -2.81 8.95
N ARG A 464 -12.65 -3.00 9.61
CA ARG A 464 -12.14 -4.33 9.95
C ARG A 464 -13.00 -5.03 11.00
N GLU A 465 -13.48 -4.31 12.00
CA GLU A 465 -14.40 -4.83 13.02
C GLU A 465 -15.75 -5.23 12.41
N ALA A 466 -16.34 -4.39 11.56
CA ALA A 466 -17.57 -4.72 10.85
C ALA A 466 -17.42 -5.99 10.00
N ARG A 467 -16.29 -6.14 9.30
CA ARG A 467 -15.97 -7.37 8.55
C ARG A 467 -15.81 -8.58 9.47
N ALA A 468 -15.17 -8.43 10.62
CA ALA A 468 -14.98 -9.52 11.58
C ALA A 468 -16.32 -9.97 12.19
N LYS A 469 -17.20 -9.02 12.56
CA LYS A 469 -18.56 -9.30 13.05
C LYS A 469 -19.38 -10.06 12.00
N HIS A 470 -19.38 -9.59 10.75
CA HIS A 470 -20.08 -10.26 9.66
C HIS A 470 -19.57 -11.70 9.40
N ARG A 471 -18.27 -11.94 9.50
CA ARG A 471 -17.71 -13.30 9.41
C ARG A 471 -18.13 -14.18 10.58
N SER A 472 -18.20 -13.62 11.78
CA SER A 472 -18.59 -14.35 12.99
C SER A 472 -20.09 -14.69 12.98
N SER A 473 -20.94 -13.80 12.45
CA SER A 473 -22.38 -14.06 12.30
C SER A 473 -22.68 -15.18 11.31
N ILE A 474 -21.88 -15.30 10.25
CA ILE A 474 -21.99 -16.43 9.29
C ILE A 474 -21.56 -17.75 9.96
N SER A 475 -20.64 -17.70 10.93
CA SER A 475 -20.10 -18.86 11.64
C SER A 475 -20.94 -19.31 12.86
N GLN A 476 -22.11 -18.69 13.11
CA GLN A 476 -22.99 -18.96 14.27
C GLN A 476 -22.31 -18.93 15.65
N SER A 477 -21.19 -18.22 15.82
CA SER A 477 -20.59 -18.02 17.14
C SER A 477 -21.16 -16.74 17.76
N ALA A 478 -22.29 -16.83 18.47
CA ALA A 478 -22.82 -15.71 19.23
C ALA A 478 -21.81 -15.36 20.33
N ALA A 479 -21.17 -14.18 20.21
CA ALA A 479 -20.40 -13.64 21.31
C ALA A 479 -21.37 -13.17 22.39
N ALA A 480 -21.22 -13.63 23.63
CA ALA A 480 -21.97 -13.09 24.75
C ALA A 480 -21.67 -11.57 24.88
N ASP A 481 -22.71 -10.75 25.00
CA ASP A 481 -22.59 -9.28 25.07
C ASP A 481 -21.74 -8.78 26.26
N ASN A 482 -21.45 -9.66 27.22
CA ASN A 482 -20.67 -9.37 28.42
C ASN A 482 -19.37 -10.20 28.53
N ALA A 483 -18.69 -10.50 27.43
CA ALA A 483 -17.48 -11.33 27.45
C ALA A 483 -16.16 -10.53 27.56
N ILE A 484 -15.25 -10.95 28.44
CA ILE A 484 -13.87 -10.45 28.56
C ILE A 484 -12.95 -11.36 27.74
N THR A 485 -12.14 -10.78 26.84
CA THR A 485 -11.16 -11.52 26.04
C THR A 485 -9.73 -11.26 26.53
N ALA A 486 -9.08 -12.28 27.09
CA ALA A 486 -7.65 -12.28 27.38
C ALA A 486 -6.88 -12.83 26.17
N ARG A 487 -5.80 -12.16 25.78
CA ARG A 487 -4.97 -12.50 24.61
C ARG A 487 -3.50 -12.47 25.00
N ASP A 488 -2.81 -13.56 24.71
CA ASP A 488 -1.35 -13.63 24.82
C ASP A 488 -0.81 -14.09 23.46
N TRP A 489 -0.12 -13.20 22.74
CA TRP A 489 0.35 -13.44 21.38
C TRP A 489 1.79 -12.97 21.22
N ARG A 490 2.65 -13.88 20.75
CA ARG A 490 4.06 -13.60 20.43
C ARG A 490 4.31 -13.71 18.94
N TYR A 491 5.03 -12.75 18.38
CA TYR A 491 5.51 -12.80 17.00
C TYR A 491 6.60 -13.86 16.85
N LEU A 492 6.44 -14.75 15.87
CA LEU A 492 7.45 -15.78 15.54
C LEU A 492 8.20 -15.51 14.23
N GLY A 493 7.59 -14.78 13.30
CA GLY A 493 8.15 -14.59 11.96
C GLY A 493 7.11 -14.21 10.93
N SER A 494 7.49 -14.27 9.66
CA SER A 494 6.58 -14.02 8.55
C SER A 494 7.01 -14.78 7.29
N GLY A 495 6.05 -15.04 6.41
CA GLY A 495 6.31 -15.58 5.08
C GLY A 495 6.10 -17.08 5.01
N HIS A 496 6.15 -17.59 3.78
CA HIS A 496 6.03 -19.02 3.53
C HIS A 496 7.39 -19.63 3.22
N THR A 497 7.50 -20.94 3.38
CA THR A 497 8.54 -21.72 2.68
C THR A 497 8.27 -21.70 1.17
N PRO A 498 9.26 -22.01 0.31
CA PRO A 498 9.07 -21.96 -1.14
C PRO A 498 7.84 -22.74 -1.65
N GLY A 499 7.63 -23.98 -1.19
CA GLY A 499 6.46 -24.78 -1.56
C GLY A 499 5.15 -24.25 -0.96
N GLY A 500 5.19 -23.73 0.26
CA GLY A 500 4.03 -23.08 0.89
C GLY A 500 3.60 -21.82 0.13
N ALA A 501 4.56 -21.06 -0.40
CA ALA A 501 4.30 -19.89 -1.23
C ALA A 501 3.62 -20.28 -2.56
N LEU A 502 4.07 -21.37 -3.18
CA LEU A 502 3.47 -21.91 -4.41
C LEU A 502 1.99 -22.29 -4.19
N ILE A 503 1.69 -23.08 -3.15
CA ILE A 503 0.31 -23.49 -2.84
C ILE A 503 -0.56 -22.27 -2.49
N THR A 504 -0.03 -21.35 -1.68
CA THR A 504 -0.74 -20.11 -1.30
C THR A 504 -1.05 -19.23 -2.49
N ALA A 505 -0.15 -19.16 -3.48
CA ALA A 505 -0.38 -18.40 -4.70
C ALA A 505 -1.56 -18.96 -5.50
N GLY A 506 -1.74 -20.28 -5.56
CA GLY A 506 -2.93 -20.92 -6.15
C GLY A 506 -4.22 -20.48 -5.46
N ILE A 507 -4.26 -20.54 -4.13
CA ILE A 507 -5.42 -20.08 -3.33
C ILE A 507 -5.74 -18.61 -3.60
N ALA A 508 -4.72 -17.75 -3.71
CA ALA A 508 -4.90 -16.34 -4.05
C ALA A 508 -5.46 -16.14 -5.46
N GLN A 509 -5.01 -16.93 -6.43
CA GLN A 509 -5.49 -16.90 -7.81
C GLN A 509 -6.94 -17.37 -7.91
N ASP A 510 -7.30 -18.45 -7.23
CA ASP A 510 -8.67 -18.98 -7.20
C ASP A 510 -9.62 -17.98 -6.56
N ALA A 511 -9.23 -17.39 -5.43
CA ALA A 511 -10.02 -16.34 -4.79
C ALA A 511 -10.22 -15.11 -5.71
N ALA A 512 -9.17 -14.71 -6.45
CA ALA A 512 -9.28 -13.61 -7.41
C ALA A 512 -10.20 -13.95 -8.59
N ARG A 513 -10.12 -15.18 -9.11
CA ARG A 513 -10.98 -15.67 -10.19
C ARG A 513 -12.45 -15.72 -9.78
N ASN A 514 -12.73 -16.23 -8.58
CA ASN A 514 -14.09 -16.29 -8.03
C ASN A 514 -14.72 -14.90 -7.89
N LEU A 515 -13.93 -13.88 -7.55
CA LEU A 515 -14.42 -12.49 -7.50
C LEU A 515 -14.78 -11.94 -8.89
N VAL A 516 -14.02 -12.30 -9.92
CA VAL A 516 -14.31 -11.91 -11.31
C VAL A 516 -15.61 -12.56 -11.77
N ILE A 517 -15.73 -13.88 -11.60
CA ILE A 517 -16.94 -14.65 -11.95
C ILE A 517 -18.16 -14.08 -11.21
N ALA A 518 -18.06 -13.88 -9.88
CA ALA A 518 -19.18 -13.32 -9.10
C ALA A 518 -19.59 -11.92 -9.58
N ARG A 519 -18.64 -11.11 -10.06
CA ARG A 519 -18.93 -9.79 -10.62
C ARG A 519 -19.65 -9.90 -11.97
N GLU A 520 -19.17 -10.78 -12.85
CA GLU A 520 -19.76 -11.05 -14.18
C GLU A 520 -21.21 -11.55 -14.04
N GLU A 521 -21.45 -12.47 -13.12
CA GLU A 521 -22.78 -12.97 -12.75
C GLU A 521 -23.71 -11.86 -12.25
N LEU A 522 -23.23 -10.99 -11.36
CA LEU A 522 -24.02 -9.85 -10.87
C LEU A 522 -24.33 -8.83 -11.96
N THR A 523 -23.46 -8.68 -12.96
CA THR A 523 -23.72 -7.79 -14.11
C THR A 523 -24.69 -8.41 -15.11
N SER A 524 -24.59 -9.71 -15.41
CA SER A 524 -25.52 -10.43 -16.29
C SER A 524 -26.94 -10.39 -15.73
N ARG A 525 -27.12 -10.67 -14.43
CA ARG A 525 -28.44 -10.60 -13.76
C ARG A 525 -29.08 -9.22 -13.75
N LYS A 526 -28.29 -8.15 -13.87
CA LYS A 526 -28.80 -6.77 -13.98
C LYS A 526 -29.19 -6.41 -15.41
N GLY A 527 -28.60 -7.05 -16.42
CA GLY A 527 -28.93 -6.85 -17.83
C GLY A 527 -30.14 -7.64 -18.31
N GLU A 528 -30.47 -8.75 -17.64
CA GLU A 528 -31.65 -9.58 -17.94
C GLU A 528 -32.96 -9.05 -17.28
N GLY A 529 -32.86 -7.98 -16.48
CA GLY A 529 -33.98 -7.35 -15.77
C GLY A 529 -34.46 -6.02 -16.37
N THR A 530 -34.02 -5.67 -17.57
CA THR A 530 -34.50 -4.57 -18.42
C THR A 530 -35.05 -5.16 -19.71
#